data_AF-A0A562IG75-F1
#
_entry.id   AF-A0A562IG75-F1
#
_cell.length_a   1.000
_cell.length_b   1.000
_cell.length_c   1.000
_cell.angle_alpha   90.00
_cell.angle_beta   90.00
_cell.angle_gamma   90.00
#
_symmetry.space_group_name_H-M   'P 1'
#
loop_
_entity.id
_entity.type
_entity.pdbx_description
1 polymer ?
#
loop_
_entity_poly.entity_id
_entity_poly.type
_entity_poly.pdbx_seq_one_letter_code
_entity_poly.pdbx_strand_id
1 'polypeptide(L)'
;MTAPPPPRLPVPPVRQMSNAELANLAAQGGPYRGKAVFELVDRARVDDAAAGLLDQLSRLPALRRDRVHLVSLAWAAIIGLLAAETPEARKRAYAAFAALDPAEQADFLSYVRAERIEDAHPRV
;
A
#
# COMPACT_ATOMS: atom_id res chain seq x y z
N MET A 1 13.13 39.00 1.28
CA MET A 1 13.77 37.98 2.16
C MET A 1 13.06 36.66 1.92
N THR A 2 13.71 35.72 1.25
CA THR A 2 13.21 34.36 1.03
C THR A 2 13.43 33.54 2.30
N ALA A 3 12.40 32.85 2.79
CA ALA A 3 12.53 31.95 3.94
C ALA A 3 13.54 30.84 3.63
N PRO A 4 14.33 30.37 4.63
CA PRO A 4 15.23 29.25 4.42
C PRO A 4 14.42 28.01 4.02
N PRO A 5 14.97 27.15 3.14
CA PRO A 5 14.30 25.91 2.76
C PRO A 5 14.05 25.06 4.02
N PRO A 6 12.90 24.38 4.10
CA PRO A 6 12.60 23.56 5.26
C PRO A 6 13.70 22.50 5.47
N PRO A 7 14.03 22.18 6.74
CA PRO A 7 15.05 21.18 7.04
C PRO A 7 14.70 19.85 6.37
N ARG A 8 15.67 19.26 5.65
CA ARG A 8 15.52 17.91 5.09
C ARG A 8 15.43 16.94 6.25
N LEU A 9 14.29 16.26 6.40
CA LEU A 9 14.16 15.18 7.35
C LEU A 9 15.17 14.06 7.01
N PRO A 10 15.75 13.39 8.02
CA PRO A 10 16.61 12.24 7.77
C PRO A 10 15.80 11.14 7.08
N VAL A 11 16.37 10.56 6.01
CA VAL A 11 15.73 9.46 5.27
C VAL A 11 15.78 8.20 6.14
N PRO A 12 14.64 7.59 6.51
CA PRO A 12 14.62 6.36 7.29
C PRO A 12 15.26 5.21 6.51
N PRO A 13 16.04 4.32 7.16
CA PRO A 13 16.65 3.17 6.53
C PRO A 13 15.62 2.04 6.33
N VAL A 14 14.61 2.25 5.48
CA VAL A 14 13.45 1.34 5.32
C VAL A 14 13.82 -0.13 5.10
N ARG A 15 14.90 -0.41 4.36
CA ARG A 15 15.39 -1.78 4.11
C ARG A 15 15.87 -2.52 5.36
N GLN A 16 16.28 -1.79 6.40
CA GLN A 16 16.81 -2.34 7.64
C GLN A 16 15.73 -2.40 8.74
N MET A 17 14.62 -1.70 8.54
CA MET A 17 13.50 -1.68 9.47
C MET A 17 12.76 -3.03 9.44
N SER A 18 12.28 -3.47 10.60
CA SER A 18 11.36 -4.58 10.74
C SER A 18 9.99 -4.27 10.14
N ASN A 19 9.17 -5.29 9.87
CA ASN A 19 7.83 -5.07 9.32
C ASN A 19 6.95 -4.23 10.25
N ALA A 20 7.10 -4.39 11.58
CA ALA A 20 6.37 -3.58 12.56
C ALA A 20 6.78 -2.10 12.50
N GLU A 21 8.07 -1.81 12.35
CA GLU A 21 8.57 -0.44 12.19
C GLU A 21 8.10 0.19 10.87
N LEU A 22 8.07 -0.59 9.78
CA LEU A 22 7.51 -0.15 8.51
C LEU A 22 6.01 0.13 8.59
N ALA A 23 5.25 -0.74 9.25
CA ALA A 23 3.82 -0.54 9.45
C ALA A 23 3.53 0.71 10.28
N ASN A 24 4.30 0.94 11.35
CA ASN A 24 4.20 2.15 12.15
C ASN A 24 4.56 3.41 11.32
N LEU A 25 5.62 3.35 10.51
CA LEU A 25 6.00 4.46 9.63
C LEU A 25 4.93 4.76 8.57
N ALA A 26 4.26 3.73 8.04
CA ALA A 26 3.14 3.90 7.12
C ALA A 26 1.91 4.51 7.82
N ALA A 27 1.58 4.05 9.03
CA ALA A 27 0.41 4.48 9.78
C ALA A 27 0.52 5.90 10.36
N GLN A 28 1.71 6.33 10.78
CA GLN A 28 1.96 7.69 11.30
C GLN A 28 1.80 8.78 10.23
N GLY A 29 1.84 8.41 8.95
CA GLY A 29 1.82 9.35 7.84
C GLY A 29 3.15 10.07 7.64
N GLY A 30 3.16 11.14 6.84
CA GLY A 30 4.38 11.89 6.54
C GLY A 30 5.14 11.40 5.31
N PRO A 31 6.28 12.01 4.97
CA PRO A 31 6.87 11.91 3.63
C PRO A 31 7.44 10.53 3.26
N TYR A 32 7.64 9.65 4.24
CA TYR A 32 8.24 8.31 4.02
C TYR A 32 7.23 7.16 4.06
N ARG A 33 5.96 7.43 4.35
CA ARG A 33 4.91 6.40 4.44
C ARG A 33 4.80 5.54 3.18
N GLY A 34 4.90 6.15 1.99
CA GLY A 34 4.82 5.43 0.72
C GLY A 34 5.98 4.46 0.55
N LYS A 35 7.21 4.88 0.91
CA LYS A 35 8.38 3.99 0.91
C LYS A 35 8.21 2.81 1.87
N ALA A 36 7.59 3.04 3.03
CA ALA A 36 7.33 1.98 3.99
C ALA A 36 6.32 0.95 3.45
N VAL A 37 5.25 1.42 2.79
CA VAL A 37 4.28 0.54 2.11
C VAL A 37 4.93 -0.26 0.99
N PHE A 38 5.74 0.37 0.14
CA PHE A 38 6.44 -0.34 -0.95
C PHE A 38 7.41 -1.41 -0.44
N GLU A 39 8.19 -1.11 0.60
CA GLU A 39 9.07 -2.09 1.22
C GLU A 39 8.28 -3.28 1.80
N LEU A 40 7.12 -3.03 2.43
CA LEU A 40 6.23 -4.10 2.89
C LEU A 40 5.67 -4.93 1.73
N VAL A 41 5.34 -4.30 0.59
CA VAL A 41 4.88 -4.99 -0.63
C VAL A 41 5.97 -5.92 -1.17
N ASP A 42 7.21 -5.47 -1.24
CA ASP A 42 8.33 -6.29 -1.70
C ASP A 42 8.53 -7.53 -0.79
N ARG A 43 8.39 -7.35 0.52
CA ARG A 43 8.53 -8.44 1.51
C ARG A 43 7.36 -9.42 1.51
N ALA A 44 6.14 -8.93 1.25
CA ALA A 44 4.93 -9.76 1.23
C ALA A 44 4.99 -10.91 0.21
N ARG A 45 5.90 -10.85 -0.77
CA ARG A 45 6.19 -11.95 -1.70
C ARG A 45 6.69 -13.24 -1.00
N VAL A 46 7.34 -13.12 0.16
CA VAL A 46 7.95 -14.24 0.88
C VAL A 46 7.70 -14.24 2.39
N ASP A 47 6.99 -13.23 2.92
CA ASP A 47 6.73 -13.04 4.34
C ASP A 47 5.23 -12.74 4.59
N ASP A 48 4.52 -13.73 5.12
CA ASP A 48 3.09 -13.62 5.44
C ASP A 48 2.79 -12.57 6.52
N ALA A 49 3.75 -12.27 7.42
CA ALA A 49 3.56 -11.23 8.41
C ALA A 49 3.53 -9.83 7.76
N ALA A 50 4.33 -9.61 6.72
CA ALA A 50 4.28 -8.39 5.92
C ALA A 50 2.93 -8.26 5.18
N ALA A 51 2.41 -9.36 4.61
CA ALA A 51 1.09 -9.40 3.99
C ALA A 51 -0.04 -9.08 5.01
N GLY A 52 0.10 -9.59 6.24
CA GLY A 52 -0.81 -9.29 7.35
C GLY A 52 -0.87 -7.81 7.71
N LEU A 53 0.28 -7.14 7.73
CA LEU A 53 0.35 -5.70 8.03
C LEU A 53 -0.19 -4.84 6.89
N LEU A 54 0.01 -5.22 5.63
CA LEU A 54 -0.57 -4.52 4.48
C LEU A 54 -2.10 -4.55 4.49
N ASP A 55 -2.70 -5.69 4.84
CA ASP A 55 -4.16 -5.80 5.02
C ASP A 55 -4.65 -4.81 6.08
N GLN A 56 -3.99 -4.74 7.24
CA GLN A 56 -4.34 -3.77 8.30
C GLN A 56 -4.21 -2.31 7.83
N LEU A 57 -3.09 -1.98 7.16
CA LEU A 57 -2.83 -0.63 6.66
C LEU A 57 -3.84 -0.18 5.60
N SER A 58 -4.27 -1.08 4.70
CA SER A 58 -5.23 -0.78 3.64
C SER A 58 -6.61 -0.31 4.16
N ARG A 59 -6.92 -0.65 5.42
CA ARG A 59 -8.18 -0.30 6.08
C ARG A 59 -8.10 1.04 6.82
N LEU A 60 -6.92 1.63 6.98
CA LEU A 60 -6.76 2.89 7.68
C LEU A 60 -7.32 4.05 6.84
N PRO A 61 -8.25 4.86 7.38
CA PRO A 61 -8.83 6.00 6.65
C PRO A 61 -7.78 7.02 6.21
N ALA A 62 -6.68 7.15 6.97
CA ALA A 62 -5.55 7.98 6.61
C ALA A 62 -4.93 7.53 5.27
N LEU A 63 -4.64 6.24 5.09
CA LEU A 63 -4.08 5.73 3.82
C LEU A 63 -5.09 5.72 2.67
N ARG A 64 -6.38 5.53 2.95
CA ARG A 64 -7.45 5.57 1.92
C ARG A 64 -7.60 6.97 1.30
N ARG A 65 -7.54 8.01 2.12
CA ARG A 65 -7.70 9.41 1.67
C ARG A 65 -6.42 10.01 1.11
N ASP A 66 -5.31 9.32 1.28
CA ASP A 66 -3.99 9.78 0.94
C ASP A 66 -3.59 9.33 -0.47
N ARG A 67 -3.89 10.23 -1.42
CA ARG A 67 -3.61 10.05 -2.85
C ARG A 67 -2.21 10.58 -3.15
N VAL A 68 -1.27 9.69 -3.44
CA VAL A 68 0.04 10.03 -3.99
C VAL A 68 -0.04 9.73 -5.49
N HIS A 69 -0.32 10.76 -6.30
CA HIS A 69 -0.82 10.62 -7.69
C HIS A 69 -2.18 9.89 -7.75
N LEU A 70 -2.63 9.46 -8.94
CA LEU A 70 -3.98 8.88 -9.20
C LEU A 70 -4.36 7.65 -8.36
N VAL A 71 -3.47 7.20 -7.46
CA VAL A 71 -3.56 5.94 -6.72
C VAL A 71 -3.47 6.26 -5.22
N SER A 72 -4.45 5.81 -4.43
CA SER A 72 -4.36 5.89 -2.96
C SER A 72 -3.35 4.87 -2.43
N LEU A 73 -2.80 5.10 -1.23
CA LEU A 73 -1.91 4.10 -0.63
C LEU A 73 -2.62 2.77 -0.35
N ALA A 74 -3.94 2.80 -0.13
CA ALA A 74 -4.75 1.58 -0.05
C ALA A 74 -4.73 0.80 -1.37
N TRP A 75 -4.85 1.47 -2.51
CA TRP A 75 -4.74 0.83 -3.82
C TRP A 75 -3.35 0.25 -4.06
N ALA A 76 -2.29 0.99 -3.68
CA ALA A 76 -0.93 0.48 -3.79
C ALA A 76 -0.74 -0.82 -2.97
N ALA A 77 -1.33 -0.90 -1.76
CA ALA A 77 -1.31 -2.11 -0.95
C ALA A 77 -2.09 -3.26 -1.61
N ILE A 78 -3.27 -3.02 -2.17
CA ILE A 78 -4.06 -4.05 -2.87
C ILE A 78 -3.31 -4.56 -4.11
N ILE A 79 -2.72 -3.66 -4.89
CA ILE A 79 -1.88 -4.01 -6.05
C ILE A 79 -0.70 -4.87 -5.62
N GLY A 80 -0.02 -4.50 -4.54
CA GLY A 80 1.08 -5.27 -3.97
C GLY A 80 0.66 -6.68 -3.54
N LEU A 81 -0.51 -6.80 -2.89
CA LEU A 81 -1.07 -8.10 -2.52
C LEU A 81 -1.40 -8.97 -3.75
N LEU A 82 -1.93 -8.37 -4.81
CA LEU A 82 -2.21 -9.08 -6.07
C LEU A 82 -0.93 -9.56 -6.76
N ALA A 83 0.13 -8.76 -6.70
CA ALA A 83 1.43 -9.05 -7.32
C ALA A 83 2.33 -9.98 -6.51
N ALA A 84 2.00 -10.26 -5.25
CA ALA A 84 2.70 -11.25 -4.45
C ALA A 84 2.45 -12.70 -4.92
N GLU A 85 1.40 -12.92 -5.73
CA GLU A 85 1.06 -14.21 -6.36
C GLU A 85 0.90 -15.42 -5.40
N THR A 86 0.78 -15.18 -4.09
CA THR A 86 0.45 -16.23 -3.11
C THR A 86 -1.06 -16.35 -2.91
N PRO A 87 -1.60 -17.54 -2.60
CA PRO A 87 -3.03 -17.72 -2.33
C PRO A 87 -3.56 -16.86 -1.17
N GLU A 88 -2.76 -16.69 -0.11
CA GLU A 88 -3.13 -15.90 1.07
C GLU A 88 -3.13 -14.40 0.76
N ALA A 89 -2.13 -13.89 0.03
CA ALA A 89 -2.11 -12.49 -0.39
C ALA A 89 -3.29 -12.19 -1.32
N ARG A 90 -3.64 -13.12 -2.22
CA ARG A 90 -4.80 -12.99 -3.11
C ARG A 90 -6.13 -12.93 -2.34
N LYS A 91 -6.31 -13.79 -1.33
CA LYS A 91 -7.48 -13.74 -0.44
C LYS A 91 -7.59 -12.39 0.31
N ARG A 92 -6.47 -11.87 0.79
CA ARG A 92 -6.40 -10.57 1.47
C ARG A 92 -6.69 -9.40 0.51
N ALA A 93 -6.19 -9.47 -0.72
CA ALA A 93 -6.50 -8.47 -1.76
C ALA A 93 -8.01 -8.39 -2.01
N TYR A 94 -8.69 -9.53 -2.11
CA TYR A 94 -10.15 -9.58 -2.31
C TYR A 94 -10.91 -8.98 -1.12
N ALA A 95 -10.51 -9.30 0.10
CA ALA A 95 -11.12 -8.72 1.30
C ALA A 95 -10.90 -7.20 1.40
N ALA A 96 -9.70 -6.73 1.09
CA ALA A 96 -9.37 -5.31 1.11
C ALA A 96 -10.12 -4.53 0.01
N PHE A 97 -10.23 -5.09 -1.19
CA PHE A 97 -11.03 -4.53 -2.28
C PHE A 97 -12.51 -4.47 -1.96
N ALA A 98 -13.08 -5.54 -1.39
CA ALA A 98 -14.47 -5.56 -0.96
C ALA A 98 -14.79 -4.51 0.13
N ALA A 99 -13.78 -4.05 0.86
CA ALA A 99 -13.90 -3.01 1.88
C ALA A 99 -13.76 -1.57 1.32
N LEU A 100 -13.54 -1.40 0.02
CA LEU A 100 -13.63 -0.11 -0.68
C LEU A 100 -15.10 0.20 -1.00
N ASP A 101 -15.43 1.49 -1.11
CA ASP A 101 -16.76 1.90 -1.55
C ASP A 101 -16.98 1.54 -3.03
N PRO A 102 -18.22 1.31 -3.51
CA PRO A 102 -18.47 0.83 -4.87
C PRO A 102 -17.87 1.70 -5.98
N ALA A 103 -17.87 3.03 -5.81
CA ALA A 103 -17.23 3.96 -6.74
C ALA A 103 -15.72 3.76 -6.78
N GLU A 104 -15.10 3.56 -5.60
CA GLU A 104 -13.66 3.34 -5.49
C GLU A 104 -13.25 1.96 -6.04
N GLN A 105 -14.10 0.93 -5.89
CA GLN A 105 -13.91 -0.37 -6.53
C GLN A 105 -13.90 -0.25 -8.07
N ALA A 106 -14.85 0.50 -8.65
CA ALA A 106 -14.91 0.71 -10.10
C ALA A 106 -13.68 1.47 -10.62
N ASP A 107 -13.28 2.53 -9.93
CA ASP A 107 -12.08 3.29 -10.29
C ASP A 107 -10.80 2.42 -10.17
N PHE A 108 -10.71 1.58 -9.13
CA PHE A 108 -9.61 0.64 -8.94
C PHE A 108 -9.52 -0.37 -10.09
N LEU A 109 -10.63 -1.01 -10.46
CA LEU A 109 -10.71 -1.98 -11.55
C LEU A 109 -10.31 -1.36 -12.90
N SER A 110 -10.79 -0.15 -13.16
CA SER A 110 -10.38 0.65 -14.34
C SER A 110 -8.87 0.91 -14.35
N TYR A 111 -8.29 1.26 -13.20
CA TYR A 111 -6.87 1.52 -13.06
C TYR A 111 -6.02 0.27 -13.33
N VAL A 112 -6.37 -0.89 -12.76
CA VAL A 112 -5.65 -2.16 -12.99
C VAL A 112 -6.01 -2.83 -14.32
N ARG A 113 -6.91 -2.22 -15.10
CA ARG A 113 -7.40 -2.72 -16.41
C ARG A 113 -7.99 -4.13 -16.33
N ALA A 114 -8.80 -4.37 -15.31
CA ALA A 114 -9.50 -5.64 -15.12
C ALA A 114 -11.00 -5.40 -14.94
N GLU A 115 -11.84 -6.30 -15.45
CA GLU A 115 -13.29 -6.25 -15.23
C GLU A 115 -13.67 -6.81 -13.85
N ARG A 116 -12.85 -7.71 -13.34
CA ARG A 116 -13.00 -8.31 -12.02
C ARG A 116 -11.67 -8.36 -11.30
N ILE A 117 -11.68 -8.35 -9.97
CA ILE A 117 -10.45 -8.40 -9.19
C ILE A 117 -9.71 -9.73 -9.35
N GLU A 118 -10.42 -10.82 -9.65
CA GLU A 118 -9.81 -12.13 -9.90
C GLU A 118 -8.92 -12.15 -11.15
N ASP A 119 -9.21 -11.27 -12.11
CA ASP A 119 -8.48 -11.12 -13.38
C ASP A 119 -7.31 -10.12 -13.26
N ALA A 120 -7.18 -9.44 -12.12
CA ALA A 120 -6.15 -8.45 -11.90
C ALA A 120 -4.80 -9.12 -11.57
N HIS A 121 -3.86 -9.02 -12.52
CA HIS A 121 -2.48 -9.50 -12.39
C HIS A 121 -1.46 -8.37 -12.62
N PRO A 122 -1.41 -7.37 -11.73
CA PRO A 122 -0.47 -6.28 -11.85
C PRO A 122 0.98 -6.78 -11.73
N ARG A 123 1.84 -6.31 -12.63
CA ARG A 123 3.29 -6.50 -12.56
C ARG A 123 3.90 -5.23 -11.94
N VAL A 124 4.27 -5.30 -10.66
CA VAL A 124 5.04 -4.26 -9.94
C VAL A 124 6.51 -4.58 -9.90
#